data_AF-V9E1K6-F1
#
_entry.id   AF-V9E1K6-F1
#
_cell.length_a   1.000
_cell.length_b   1.000
_cell.length_c   1.000
_cell.angle_alpha   90.00
_cell.angle_beta   90.00
_cell.angle_gamma   90.00
#
_symmetry.space_group_name_H-M   'P 1'
#
loop_
_entity.id
_entity.type
_entity.pdbx_description
1 polymer ?
#
loop_
_entity_poly.entity_id
_entity_poly.type
_entity_poly.pdbx_seq_one_letter_code
_entity_poly.pdbx_strand_id
1 'polypeptide(L)'
;NPITELPPEIFEVPDMLYLGIGSTLINELPRNVTNLSPLLSFIYITDTNVSFFWPWIDPLVESKLNMPRPLLMGGSTYCAELENLTSGEATSFSVLPSPEYSTMLMDPSEENRDVVLHTVNCEIAYAAAFYPIALEDANSAIA
;
A
#
# COMPACT_ATOMS: atom_id res chain seq x y z
N ASN A 1 11.20 13.45 8.95
CA ASN A 1 10.36 14.15 7.96
C ASN A 1 9.09 14.63 8.68
N PRO A 2 8.68 15.92 8.63
CA PRO A 2 7.51 16.40 9.36
C PRO A 2 6.15 16.09 8.71
N ILE A 3 6.11 15.40 7.56
CA ILE A 3 4.86 15.04 6.89
C ILE A 3 4.06 14.07 7.77
N THR A 4 2.86 14.48 8.17
CA THR A 4 1.92 13.72 9.02
C THR A 4 0.60 13.39 8.33
N GLU A 5 0.30 14.02 7.20
CA GLU A 5 -0.91 13.83 6.42
C GLU A 5 -0.59 13.92 4.92
N LEU A 6 -1.47 13.33 4.10
CA LEU A 6 -1.34 13.32 2.65
C LEU A 6 -2.64 13.84 2.02
N PRO A 7 -2.55 14.68 0.98
CA PRO A 7 -3.72 15.04 0.19
C PRO A 7 -4.25 13.81 -0.57
N PRO A 8 -5.58 13.61 -0.72
CA PRO A 8 -6.13 12.55 -1.56
C PRO A 8 -5.69 12.68 -3.03
N GLU A 9 -5.47 13.90 -3.51
CA GLU A 9 -5.16 14.21 -4.91
C GLU A 9 -3.87 13.52 -5.40
N ILE A 10 -2.96 13.13 -4.48
CA ILE A 10 -1.75 12.41 -4.86
C ILE A 10 -2.05 11.01 -5.41
N PHE A 11 -3.21 10.43 -5.07
CA PHE A 11 -3.68 9.13 -5.59
C PHE A 11 -4.51 9.27 -6.86
N GLU A 12 -4.89 10.51 -7.22
CA GLU A 12 -5.85 10.81 -8.30
C GLU A 12 -5.18 11.32 -9.59
N VAL A 13 -3.85 11.29 -9.65
CA VAL A 13 -3.09 11.69 -10.86
C VAL A 13 -3.36 10.69 -11.99
N PRO A 14 -4.04 11.08 -13.10
CA PRO A 14 -4.62 10.13 -14.05
C PRO A 14 -3.64 9.07 -14.59
N ASP A 15 -2.44 9.50 -14.96
CA ASP A 15 -1.45 8.64 -15.61
C ASP A 15 -0.33 8.15 -14.67
N MET A 16 -0.54 8.21 -13.35
CA MET A 16 0.45 7.80 -12.37
C MET A 16 0.59 6.28 -12.32
N LEU A 17 1.80 5.78 -12.56
CA LEU A 17 2.12 4.35 -12.49
C LEU A 17 2.67 3.93 -11.12
N TYR A 18 3.44 4.81 -10.48
CA TYR A 18 4.16 4.53 -9.24
C TYR A 18 3.99 5.69 -8.27
N LEU A 19 3.72 5.38 -7.00
CA LEU A 19 3.66 6.36 -5.92
C LEU A 19 4.60 5.94 -4.78
N GLY A 20 5.57 6.79 -4.45
CA GLY A 20 6.51 6.56 -3.36
C GLY A 20 6.31 7.51 -2.20
N ILE A 21 6.02 6.97 -1.02
CA ILE A 21 5.87 7.69 0.25
C ILE A 21 6.69 6.93 1.30
N GLY A 22 7.88 7.42 1.61
CA GLY A 22 8.80 6.76 2.53
C GLY A 22 9.24 7.65 3.68
N SER A 23 9.48 7.05 4.84
CA SER A 23 10.10 7.72 6.01
C SER A 23 9.35 8.99 6.44
N THR A 24 8.02 8.89 6.51
CA THR A 24 7.09 9.96 6.96
C THR A 24 6.41 9.58 8.28
N LEU A 25 5.71 10.52 8.91
CA LEU A 25 5.00 10.32 10.18
C LEU A 25 3.48 10.15 9.99
N ILE A 26 3.06 9.74 8.78
CA ILE A 26 1.65 9.54 8.47
C ILE A 26 1.13 8.31 9.24
N ASN A 27 -0.07 8.43 9.81
CA ASN A 27 -0.72 7.34 10.54
C ASN A 27 -1.82 6.67 9.72
N GLU A 28 -2.25 7.31 8.64
CA GLU A 28 -3.29 6.81 7.74
C GLU A 28 -3.07 7.36 6.33
N LEU A 29 -3.62 6.66 5.34
CA LEU A 29 -3.82 7.19 4.01
C LEU A 29 -5.06 8.10 3.99
N PRO A 30 -5.18 9.02 3.02
CA PRO A 30 -6.33 9.92 2.95
C PRO A 30 -7.63 9.13 2.80
N ARG A 31 -8.65 9.51 3.58
CA ARG A 31 -9.95 8.83 3.59
C ARG A 31 -10.73 8.98 2.29
N ASN A 32 -10.64 10.15 1.66
CA ASN A 32 -11.51 10.56 0.57
C ASN A 32 -10.79 10.56 -0.78
N VAL A 33 -10.26 9.41 -1.21
CA VAL A 33 -9.81 9.22 -2.60
C VAL A 33 -11.03 8.82 -3.43
N THR A 34 -11.41 9.67 -4.37
CA THR A 34 -12.63 9.54 -5.17
C THR A 34 -12.36 9.08 -6.60
N ASN A 35 -11.15 9.36 -7.11
CA ASN A 35 -10.76 9.04 -8.48
C ASN A 35 -9.37 8.42 -8.52
N LEU A 36 -9.22 7.23 -7.91
CA LEU A 36 -7.95 6.49 -7.92
C LEU A 36 -7.44 6.35 -9.36
N SER A 37 -6.17 6.68 -9.58
CA SER A 37 -5.55 6.55 -10.90
C SER A 37 -5.71 5.12 -11.45
N PRO A 38 -6.29 4.96 -12.65
CA PRO A 38 -6.48 3.63 -13.24
C PRO A 38 -5.17 2.95 -13.65
N LEU A 39 -4.08 3.72 -13.79
CA LEU A 39 -2.77 3.21 -14.16
C LEU A 39 -1.90 2.87 -12.93
N LEU A 40 -2.32 3.29 -11.72
CA LEU A 40 -1.53 3.07 -10.51
C LEU A 40 -1.28 1.58 -10.32
N SER A 41 0.00 1.25 -10.26
CA SER A 41 0.46 -0.13 -10.33
C SER A 41 1.28 -0.52 -9.11
N PHE A 42 2.08 0.40 -8.57
CA PHE A 42 2.80 0.18 -7.33
C PHE A 42 2.68 1.38 -6.40
N ILE A 43 2.44 1.10 -5.12
CA ILE A 43 2.45 2.09 -4.05
C ILE A 43 3.46 1.63 -3.00
N TYR A 44 4.43 2.49 -2.72
CA TYR A 44 5.45 2.29 -1.70
C TYR A 44 5.08 3.18 -0.52
N ILE A 45 4.79 2.58 0.63
CA ILE A 45 4.40 3.25 1.88
C ILE A 45 5.33 2.72 2.99
N THR A 46 6.63 2.98 2.85
CA THR A 46 7.67 2.37 3.70
C THR A 46 8.03 3.26 4.87
N ASP A 47 8.37 2.67 6.01
CA ASP A 47 8.74 3.40 7.24
C ASP A 47 7.71 4.49 7.60
N THR A 48 6.45 4.08 7.77
CA THR A 48 5.32 4.95 8.16
C THR A 48 4.56 4.32 9.33
N ASN A 49 3.62 5.05 9.93
CA ASN A 49 2.79 4.52 11.01
C ASN A 49 1.44 3.96 10.51
N VAL A 50 1.23 3.82 9.20
CA VAL A 50 -0.02 3.30 8.62
C VAL A 50 -0.29 1.89 9.14
N SER A 51 -1.46 1.69 9.74
CA SER A 51 -1.90 0.40 10.32
C SER A 51 -3.23 -0.11 9.75
N PHE A 52 -3.90 0.67 8.91
CA PHE A 52 -5.17 0.29 8.32
C PHE A 52 -5.42 0.95 6.97
N PHE A 53 -6.44 0.49 6.27
CA PHE A 53 -6.80 0.98 4.94
C PHE A 53 -8.27 1.35 4.83
N TRP A 54 -8.53 2.38 4.02
CA TRP A 54 -9.87 2.79 3.60
C TRP A 54 -10.34 1.98 2.37
N PRO A 55 -11.66 1.92 2.09
CA PRO A 55 -12.21 1.01 1.09
C PRO A 55 -11.82 1.34 -0.36
N TRP A 56 -11.37 2.57 -0.62
CA TRP A 56 -10.92 2.96 -1.96
C TRP A 56 -9.67 2.18 -2.43
N ILE A 57 -8.96 1.49 -1.52
CA ILE A 57 -7.84 0.63 -1.90
C ILE A 57 -8.29 -0.68 -2.56
N ASP A 58 -9.51 -1.16 -2.27
CA ASP A 58 -9.98 -2.48 -2.71
C ASP A 58 -9.95 -2.63 -4.26
N PRO A 59 -10.36 -1.63 -5.06
CA PRO A 59 -10.18 -1.67 -6.52
C PRO A 59 -8.72 -1.83 -6.99
N LEU A 60 -7.73 -1.33 -6.24
CA LEU A 60 -6.32 -1.58 -6.53
C LEU A 60 -5.99 -3.06 -6.32
N VAL A 61 -6.45 -3.62 -5.19
CA VAL A 61 -6.26 -5.04 -4.88
C VAL A 61 -6.88 -5.92 -5.97
N GLU A 62 -8.13 -5.64 -6.36
CA GLU A 62 -8.86 -6.37 -7.40
C GLU A 62 -8.18 -6.27 -8.78
N SER A 63 -7.79 -5.07 -9.19
CA SER A 63 -7.19 -4.84 -10.52
C SER A 63 -5.79 -5.44 -10.66
N LYS A 64 -5.10 -5.71 -9.54
CA LYS A 64 -3.73 -6.21 -9.50
C LYS A 64 -3.61 -7.66 -9.01
N LEU A 65 -4.70 -8.43 -8.94
CA LEU A 65 -4.65 -9.86 -8.58
C LEU A 65 -3.66 -10.69 -9.44
N ASN A 66 -3.39 -10.26 -10.68
CA ASN A 66 -2.44 -10.91 -11.59
C ASN A 66 -1.02 -10.32 -11.55
N MET A 67 -0.77 -9.32 -10.71
CA MET A 67 0.52 -8.67 -10.55
C MET A 67 0.99 -8.85 -9.10
N PRO A 68 2.14 -9.52 -8.85
CA PRO A 68 2.54 -9.79 -7.48
C PRO A 68 2.95 -8.49 -6.78
N ARG A 69 2.35 -8.27 -5.60
CA ARG A 69 2.80 -7.32 -4.57
C ARG A 69 2.81 -5.83 -4.97
N PRO A 70 1.67 -5.24 -5.36
CA PRO A 70 1.54 -3.82 -5.67
C PRO A 70 1.75 -2.87 -4.47
N LEU A 71 1.57 -3.34 -3.23
CA LEU A 71 1.71 -2.52 -2.02
C LEU A 71 3.00 -2.88 -1.28
N LEU A 72 4.01 -2.01 -1.32
CA LEU A 72 5.27 -2.20 -0.61
C LEU A 72 5.26 -1.37 0.67
N MET A 73 5.29 -2.03 1.82
CA MET A 73 5.01 -1.40 3.11
C MET A 73 5.98 -1.80 4.22
N GLY A 74 7.19 -2.25 3.84
CA GLY A 74 8.24 -2.56 4.80
C GLY A 74 8.45 -1.42 5.80
N GLY A 75 8.55 -1.78 7.08
CA GLY A 75 8.70 -0.80 8.18
C GLY A 75 7.41 -0.08 8.59
N SER A 76 6.24 -0.44 8.03
CA SER A 76 4.94 0.09 8.49
C SER A 76 4.37 -0.65 9.70
N THR A 77 3.50 0.00 10.47
CA THR A 77 2.73 -0.64 11.54
C THR A 77 1.88 -1.80 11.01
N TYR A 78 1.25 -1.64 9.84
CA TYR A 78 0.46 -2.69 9.19
C TYR A 78 1.29 -3.96 8.97
N CYS A 79 2.52 -3.82 8.49
CA CYS A 79 3.40 -4.96 8.26
C CYS A 79 3.86 -5.64 9.55
N ALA A 80 4.11 -4.89 10.62
CA ALA A 80 4.41 -5.48 11.93
C ALA A 80 3.21 -6.26 12.49
N GLU A 81 1.99 -5.76 12.29
CA GLU A 81 0.77 -6.46 12.70
C GLU A 81 0.50 -7.69 11.83
N LEU A 82 0.73 -7.59 10.52
CA LEU A 82 0.60 -8.72 9.60
C LEU A 82 1.58 -9.85 9.93
N GLU A 83 2.79 -9.54 10.39
CA GLU A 83 3.73 -10.54 10.91
C GLU A 83 3.16 -11.27 12.13
N ASN A 84 2.60 -10.54 13.10
CA ASN A 84 1.98 -11.12 14.29
C ASN A 84 0.75 -11.99 13.95
N LEU A 85 -0.06 -11.56 12.97
CA LEU A 85 -1.19 -12.35 12.46
C LEU A 85 -0.71 -13.64 11.79
N THR A 86 0.34 -13.53 10.96
CA THR A 86 0.84 -14.68 10.21
C THR A 86 1.60 -15.68 11.07
N SER A 87 2.26 -15.24 12.14
CA SER A 87 2.92 -16.07 13.15
C SER A 87 1.95 -16.70 14.16
N GLY A 88 0.70 -16.22 14.21
CA GLY A 88 -0.32 -16.66 15.16
C GLY A 88 -0.21 -16.03 16.55
N GLU A 89 0.61 -14.99 16.71
CA GLU A 89 0.70 -14.20 17.95
C GLU A 89 -0.51 -13.28 18.15
N ALA A 90 -1.19 -12.91 17.07
CA ALA A 90 -2.43 -12.14 17.07
C ALA A 90 -3.50 -12.79 16.17
N THR A 91 -4.78 -12.52 16.46
CA THR A 91 -5.92 -12.99 15.65
C THR A 91 -6.67 -11.85 14.95
N SER A 92 -6.30 -10.60 15.21
CA SER A 92 -6.86 -9.41 14.58
C SER A 92 -5.85 -8.27 14.58
N PHE A 93 -6.01 -7.31 13.67
CA PHE A 93 -5.31 -6.03 13.74
C PHE A 93 -5.62 -5.29 15.06
N SER A 94 -4.72 -4.40 15.48
CA SER A 94 -4.85 -3.68 16.75
C SER A 94 -5.91 -2.57 16.72
N VAL A 95 -6.19 -2.05 15.52
CA VAL A 95 -7.25 -1.09 15.28
C VAL A 95 -8.62 -1.72 15.52
N LEU A 96 -9.56 -0.97 16.08
CA LEU A 96 -10.93 -1.46 16.28
C LEU A 96 -11.57 -1.79 14.93
N PRO A 97 -12.16 -2.99 14.75
CA PRO A 97 -12.84 -3.36 13.52
C PRO A 97 -13.91 -2.34 13.16
N SER A 98 -13.90 -1.89 11.90
CA SER A 98 -14.86 -0.92 11.37
C SER A 98 -15.35 -1.37 10.01
N PRO A 99 -16.66 -1.29 9.71
CA PRO A 99 -17.18 -1.52 8.36
C PRO A 99 -16.73 -0.45 7.36
N GLU A 100 -16.10 0.63 7.83
CA GLU A 100 -15.56 1.69 7.00
C GLU A 100 -14.15 1.38 6.47
N TYR A 101 -13.56 0.25 6.83
CA TYR A 101 -12.23 -0.14 6.37
C TYR A 101 -12.29 -1.05 5.13
N SER A 102 -11.15 -1.15 4.46
CA SER A 102 -10.92 -2.08 3.34
C SER A 102 -11.34 -3.49 3.72
N THR A 103 -12.19 -4.09 2.89
CA THR A 103 -12.68 -5.46 3.13
C THR A 103 -11.65 -6.50 2.73
N MET A 104 -10.69 -6.12 1.88
CA MET A 104 -9.65 -7.02 1.38
C MET A 104 -8.35 -6.94 2.20
N LEU A 105 -7.98 -5.77 2.73
CA LEU A 105 -6.73 -5.59 3.48
C LEU A 105 -6.94 -5.56 4.99
N MET A 106 -8.16 -5.38 5.49
CA MET A 106 -8.47 -5.42 6.94
C MET A 106 -9.24 -6.66 7.38
N ASP A 107 -9.38 -7.67 6.51
CA ASP A 107 -9.91 -8.98 6.88
C ASP A 107 -8.76 -9.97 7.22
N PRO A 108 -8.58 -10.33 8.51
CA PRO A 108 -7.54 -11.26 8.95
C PRO A 108 -7.96 -12.74 8.80
N SER A 109 -9.10 -13.04 8.17
CA SER A 109 -9.56 -14.41 7.96
C SER A 109 -8.55 -15.25 7.18
N GLU A 110 -8.51 -16.55 7.47
CA GLU A 110 -7.64 -17.49 6.74
C GLU A 110 -8.03 -17.57 5.26
N GLU A 111 -9.32 -17.39 4.94
CA GLU A 111 -9.84 -17.34 3.57
C GLU A 111 -9.29 -16.15 2.77
N ASN A 112 -9.04 -15.02 3.42
CA ASN A 112 -8.53 -13.79 2.79
C ASN A 112 -6.99 -13.67 2.86
N ARG A 113 -6.32 -14.52 3.63
CA ARG A 113 -4.87 -14.47 3.87
C ARG A 113 -4.04 -14.44 2.59
N ASP A 114 -4.40 -15.25 1.61
CA ASP A 114 -3.69 -15.28 0.32
C ASP A 114 -3.80 -13.94 -0.41
N VAL A 115 -4.97 -13.30 -0.41
CA VAL A 115 -5.17 -11.98 -1.04
C VAL A 115 -4.25 -10.94 -0.42
N VAL A 116 -4.18 -10.90 0.92
CA VAL A 116 -3.31 -9.96 1.64
C VAL A 116 -1.84 -10.21 1.30
N LEU A 117 -1.38 -11.46 1.37
CA LEU A 117 0.03 -11.82 1.12
C LEU A 117 0.45 -11.68 -0.35
N HIS A 118 -0.48 -11.80 -1.30
CA HIS A 118 -0.21 -11.51 -2.70
C HIS A 118 -0.16 -10.01 -2.98
N THR A 119 -0.83 -9.20 -2.16
CA THR A 119 -0.96 -7.76 -2.38
C THR A 119 0.11 -6.95 -1.66
N VAL A 120 0.39 -7.28 -0.40
CA VAL A 120 1.27 -6.52 0.48
C VAL A 120 2.64 -7.19 0.58
N ASN A 121 3.68 -6.39 0.38
CA ASN A 121 5.08 -6.77 0.58
C ASN A 121 5.67 -6.02 1.76
N CYS A 122 6.03 -6.76 2.80
CA CYS A 122 6.61 -6.22 4.03
C CYS A 122 8.14 -6.25 4.06
N GLU A 123 8.80 -6.73 3.00
CA GLU A 123 10.26 -6.77 2.96
C GLU A 123 10.86 -5.36 2.82
N ILE A 124 11.68 -4.97 3.80
CA ILE A 124 12.39 -3.68 3.82
C ILE A 124 13.43 -3.59 2.69
N ALA A 125 13.93 -4.71 2.18
CA ALA A 125 14.95 -4.75 1.13
C ALA A 125 14.48 -4.10 -0.19
N TYR A 126 13.19 -4.13 -0.50
CA TYR A 126 12.63 -3.48 -1.68
C TYR A 126 12.37 -1.97 -1.49
N ALA A 127 12.58 -1.44 -0.29
CA ALA A 127 12.55 0.01 -0.04
C ALA A 127 13.83 0.71 -0.56
N ALA A 128 14.91 -0.02 -0.85
CA ALA A 128 16.24 0.55 -1.02
C ALA A 128 16.65 0.90 -2.47
N ALA A 129 15.95 0.39 -3.50
CA ALA A 129 16.29 0.68 -4.90
C ALA A 129 15.04 0.82 -5.77
N PHE A 130 14.34 1.95 -5.62
CA PHE A 130 13.29 2.38 -6.53
C PHE A 130 13.90 3.23 -7.65
N TYR A 131 14.18 2.62 -8.79
CA TYR A 131 14.37 3.35 -10.03
C TYR A 131 14.07 2.41 -11.19
N PRO A 132 12.91 2.52 -11.86
CA PRO A 132 12.63 1.74 -13.05
C PRO A 132 13.44 2.31 -14.23
N ILE A 133 14.77 2.13 -14.19
CA ILE A 133 15.75 2.74 -15.10
C ILE A 133 15.33 2.52 -16.56
N ALA A 134 14.89 1.32 -16.92
CA ALA A 134 14.46 1.03 -18.28
C ALA A 134 13.22 1.84 -18.74
N LEU A 135 12.27 2.11 -17.84
CA LEU A 135 11.09 2.92 -18.15
C LEU A 135 11.44 4.40 -18.21
N GLU A 136 12.27 4.86 -17.28
CA GLU A 136 12.78 6.23 -17.29
C GLU A 136 13.62 6.54 -18.53
N ASP A 137 14.50 5.62 -18.92
CA ASP A 137 15.31 5.72 -20.14
C ASP A 137 14.42 5.80 -21.38
N ALA A 138 13.34 5.02 -21.44
CA ALA A 138 12.38 5.07 -22.55
C ALA A 138 11.60 6.40 -22.59
N ASN A 139 11.20 6.93 -21.43
CA ASN A 139 10.47 8.20 -21.32
C ASN A 139 11.37 9.42 -21.56
N SER A 140 12.66 9.32 -21.23
CA SER A 140 13.65 10.39 -21.35
C SER A 140 14.48 10.30 -22.63
N ALA A 141 14.24 9.30 -23.48
CA ALA A 141 14.91 9.15 -24.76
C ALA A 141 14.62 10.39 -25.64
N ILE A 142 15.67 11.06 -26.09
CA ILE A 142 15.56 12.19 -27.02
C ILE A 142 15.19 11.61 -28.39
N ALA A 143 14.08 12.09 -28.96
CA ALA A 143 13.61 11.73 -30.30
C ALA A 143 14.58 12.16 -31.42
#